data_AF-A0A4Q7YGN6-F1
#
_entry.id   AF-A0A4Q7YGN6-F1
#
_cell.length_a   1.000
_cell.length_b   1.000
_cell.length_c   1.000
_cell.angle_alpha   90.00
_cell.angle_beta   90.00
_cell.angle_gamma   90.00
#
_symmetry.space_group_name_H-M   'P 1'
#
loop_
_entity.id
_entity.type
_entity.pdbx_description
1 polymer ?
#
loop_
_entity_poly.entity_id
_entity_poly.type
_entity_poly.pdbx_seq_one_letter_code
_entity_poly.pdbx_strand_id
1 'polypeptide(L)'
;MATDLNTEGYINPLDNPAAANAQINALLNEAKQEEVAKPNISLPAGGNFTLPGGYVLGGDYASARYDAEVRELTGADEEALTKARSGGIGKFVSTLLQAGTVSVAGMKATPALLSELLLGDRDMLLLEIRRATYGDEVEWEHYSCPWCGEEFHLTITLDEIPVRRLDDPSKRVFEVELRRGRKAFVRLPVGSDQEALLAVAERATDSEQNTLLLSRCIISVVEADGSEHAVSGNPDFARSLGIADRKTILEAIEKNQPGPQYNDVKFTHDSCGKEVPLFISAGDLFQGL
;
A
#
# COMPACT_ATOMS: atom_id res chain seq x y z
N MET A 1 -8.96 -45.84 0.26
CA MET A 1 -9.18 -46.38 1.61
C MET A 1 -9.06 -45.21 2.56
N ALA A 2 -10.19 -44.74 3.07
CA ALA A 2 -10.24 -43.62 3.99
C ALA A 2 -9.59 -44.04 5.32
N THR A 3 -8.64 -43.23 5.78
CA THR A 3 -7.98 -43.37 7.07
C THR A 3 -9.01 -43.18 8.18
N ASP A 4 -9.19 -44.23 8.99
CA ASP A 4 -9.99 -44.22 10.21
C ASP A 4 -9.48 -43.10 11.13
N LEU A 5 -10.29 -42.04 11.24
CA LEU A 5 -10.23 -41.16 12.40
C LEU A 5 -10.58 -42.02 13.61
N ASN A 6 -9.67 -42.08 14.58
CA ASN A 6 -9.86 -42.80 15.83
C ASN A 6 -11.17 -42.33 16.49
N THR A 7 -12.21 -43.16 16.43
CA THR A 7 -13.57 -42.90 16.93
C THR A 7 -13.79 -43.48 18.33
N GLU A 8 -12.72 -43.89 19.02
CA GLU A 8 -12.82 -44.33 20.42
C GLU A 8 -13.19 -43.13 21.31
N GLY A 9 -14.47 -43.05 21.64
CA GLY A 9 -15.01 -42.08 22.61
C GLY A 9 -15.88 -40.96 22.03
N TYR A 10 -16.08 -40.86 20.72
CA TYR A 10 -16.98 -39.85 20.15
C TYR A 10 -18.44 -40.32 20.19
N ILE A 11 -19.29 -39.62 20.96
CA ILE A 11 -20.73 -39.87 21.01
C ILE A 11 -21.43 -38.98 19.98
N ASN A 12 -22.07 -39.59 18.99
CA ASN A 12 -22.85 -38.87 18.00
C ASN A 12 -24.04 -38.13 18.67
N PRO A 13 -24.12 -36.79 18.56
CA PRO A 13 -25.19 -36.00 19.19
C PRO A 13 -26.60 -36.33 18.69
N LEU A 14 -26.72 -36.91 17.49
CA LEU A 14 -28.00 -37.32 16.92
C LEU A 14 -28.51 -38.63 17.52
N ASP A 15 -27.60 -39.52 17.95
CA ASP A 15 -27.93 -40.84 18.48
C ASP A 15 -28.15 -40.82 20.00
N ASN A 16 -27.42 -39.95 20.72
CA ASN A 16 -27.60 -39.75 22.16
C ASN A 16 -27.24 -38.32 22.60
N PRO A 17 -28.19 -37.36 22.44
CA PRO A 17 -27.93 -35.95 22.75
C PRO A 17 -27.60 -35.71 24.24
N ALA A 18 -28.12 -36.53 25.15
CA ALA A 18 -27.85 -36.39 26.58
C ALA A 18 -26.39 -36.75 26.92
N ALA A 19 -25.88 -37.86 26.36
CA ALA A 19 -24.52 -38.30 26.59
C ALA A 19 -23.48 -37.40 25.88
N ALA A 20 -23.80 -36.93 24.67
CA ALA A 20 -22.98 -35.94 23.96
C ALA A 20 -22.88 -34.62 24.75
N ASN A 21 -24.00 -34.12 25.28
CA ASN A 21 -24.00 -32.92 26.12
C ASN A 21 -23.24 -33.13 27.44
N ALA A 22 -23.33 -34.32 28.05
CA ALA A 22 -22.58 -34.64 29.26
C ALA A 22 -21.06 -34.65 29.01
N GLN A 23 -20.63 -35.18 27.87
CA GLN A 23 -19.22 -35.20 27.46
C GLN A 23 -18.68 -33.80 27.17
N ILE A 24 -19.47 -32.96 26.47
CA ILE A 24 -19.15 -31.55 26.25
C ILE A 24 -19.04 -30.80 27.58
N ASN A 25 -19.97 -31.02 28.50
CA ASN A 25 -19.94 -30.38 29.82
C ASN A 25 -18.76 -30.85 30.69
N ALA A 26 -18.35 -32.11 30.57
CA ALA A 26 -17.16 -32.63 31.26
C ALA A 26 -15.89 -31.93 30.73
N LEU A 27 -15.71 -31.86 29.41
CA LEU A 27 -14.60 -31.16 28.76
C LEU A 27 -14.58 -29.65 29.10
N LEU A 28 -15.74 -29.00 29.11
CA LEU A 28 -15.85 -27.59 29.51
C LEU A 28 -15.52 -27.36 30.98
N ASN A 29 -15.77 -28.34 31.86
CA ASN A 29 -15.42 -28.24 33.27
C ASN A 29 -13.94 -28.54 33.52
N GLU A 30 -13.33 -29.47 32.78
CA GLU A 30 -11.88 -29.69 32.78
C GLU A 30 -11.14 -28.44 32.28
N ALA A 31 -11.59 -27.85 31.16
CA ALA A 31 -11.04 -26.61 30.62
C ALA A 31 -11.27 -25.38 31.52
N LYS A 32 -12.22 -25.42 32.46
CA LYS A 32 -12.41 -24.39 33.49
C LYS A 32 -11.47 -24.55 34.68
N GLN A 33 -10.94 -25.75 34.91
CA GLN A 33 -10.00 -26.03 36.00
C GLN A 33 -8.55 -25.75 35.59
N GLU A 34 -8.25 -25.79 34.30
CA GLU A 34 -7.03 -25.21 33.75
C GLU A 34 -7.22 -23.69 33.63
N GLU A 35 -6.58 -22.92 34.51
CA GLU A 35 -6.35 -21.49 34.30
C GLU A 35 -5.36 -21.31 33.15
N VAL A 36 -5.77 -21.67 31.93
CA VAL A 36 -5.05 -21.25 30.72
C VAL A 36 -5.18 -19.74 30.68
N ALA A 37 -4.07 -19.05 30.91
CA ALA A 37 -4.01 -17.61 30.75
C ALA A 37 -4.63 -17.27 29.40
N LYS A 38 -5.77 -16.57 29.42
CA LYS A 38 -6.44 -16.12 28.19
C LYS A 38 -5.36 -15.48 27.34
N PRO A 39 -5.16 -15.89 26.07
CA PRO A 39 -4.21 -15.21 25.21
C PRO A 39 -4.53 -13.73 25.31
N ASN A 40 -3.53 -12.93 25.66
CA ASN A 40 -3.69 -11.49 25.74
C ASN A 40 -3.84 -11.00 24.30
N ILE A 41 -5.07 -11.04 23.80
CA ILE A 41 -5.45 -10.46 22.53
C ILE A 41 -5.47 -8.95 22.80
N SER A 42 -4.30 -8.32 22.67
CA SER A 42 -4.22 -6.87 22.63
C SER A 42 -5.12 -6.42 21.49
N LEU A 43 -6.06 -5.52 21.77
CA LEU A 43 -6.77 -4.78 20.73
C LEU A 43 -5.72 -4.18 19.81
N PRO A 44 -5.82 -4.33 18.47
CA PRO A 44 -4.94 -3.61 17.57
C PRO A 44 -5.08 -2.14 17.88
N ALA A 45 -3.99 -1.52 18.34
CA ALA A 45 -4.00 -0.09 18.59
C ALA A 45 -4.23 0.58 17.24
N GLY A 46 -5.30 1.38 17.13
CA GLY A 46 -5.36 2.39 16.08
C GLY A 46 -4.02 3.13 16.06
N GLY A 47 -3.35 3.09 14.92
CA GLY A 47 -1.97 3.51 14.79
C GLY A 47 -1.93 5.00 14.49
N ASN A 48 -1.45 5.79 15.44
CA ASN A 48 -1.00 7.14 15.13
C ASN A 48 0.40 7.05 14.54
N PHE A 49 0.60 7.63 13.37
CA PHE A 49 1.89 7.60 12.70
C PHE A 49 2.13 8.90 11.95
N THR A 50 3.34 9.00 11.40
CA THR A 50 3.77 10.17 10.62
C THR A 50 3.81 9.84 9.14
N LEU A 51 3.11 10.63 8.34
CA LEU A 51 3.21 10.62 6.90
C LEU A 51 4.64 10.99 6.45
N PRO A 52 5.20 10.31 5.43
CA PRO A 52 6.56 10.59 4.97
C PRO A 52 6.67 11.91 4.19
N GLY A 53 5.62 12.31 3.48
CA GLY A 53 5.52 13.57 2.76
C GLY A 53 4.73 14.63 3.51
N GLY A 54 3.62 14.24 4.15
CA GLY A 54 2.69 15.10 4.89
C GLY A 54 1.53 15.66 4.03
N TYR A 55 0.64 16.43 4.63
CA TYR A 55 -0.46 17.13 3.97
C TYR A 55 -0.30 18.63 4.13
N VAL A 56 -0.45 19.39 3.03
CA VAL A 56 -0.25 20.85 3.00
C VAL A 56 -1.60 21.56 3.10
N LEU A 57 -1.77 22.40 4.11
CA LEU A 57 -3.03 23.13 4.34
C LEU A 57 -3.02 24.48 3.60
N GLY A 58 -3.92 24.64 2.62
CA GLY A 58 -4.13 25.92 1.96
C GLY A 58 -3.00 26.36 1.01
N GLY A 59 -2.22 25.42 0.47
CA GLY A 59 -1.17 25.70 -0.51
C GLY A 59 0.10 26.35 0.04
N ASP A 60 0.15 26.63 1.34
CA ASP A 60 1.35 27.12 2.02
C ASP A 60 2.17 25.96 2.57
N TYR A 61 3.35 25.72 2.00
CA TYR A 61 4.25 24.65 2.46
C TYR A 61 4.64 24.76 3.94
N ALA A 62 4.61 25.95 4.53
CA ALA A 62 4.89 26.16 5.95
C ALA A 62 3.84 25.55 6.90
N SER A 63 2.66 25.20 6.38
CA SER A 63 1.56 24.62 7.15
C SER A 63 1.47 23.09 7.03
N ALA A 64 2.51 22.43 6.51
CA ALA A 64 2.52 20.99 6.33
C ALA A 64 2.33 20.24 7.66
N ARG A 65 1.41 19.28 7.66
CA ARG A 65 1.09 18.41 8.78
C ARG A 65 1.34 16.96 8.44
N TYR A 66 1.85 16.20 9.40
CA TYR A 66 2.35 14.86 9.16
C TYR A 66 1.60 13.79 9.94
N ASP A 67 0.74 14.18 10.88
CA ASP A 67 -0.05 13.25 11.67
C ASP A 67 -1.12 12.55 10.83
N ALA A 68 -1.22 11.23 11.00
CA ALA A 68 -2.31 10.42 10.45
C ALA A 68 -2.68 9.31 11.44
N GLU A 69 -3.92 8.85 11.33
CA GLU A 69 -4.50 7.80 12.16
C GLU A 69 -5.21 6.78 11.29
N VAL A 70 -4.92 5.52 11.53
CA VAL A 70 -5.59 4.37 10.90
C VAL A 70 -6.23 3.46 11.94
N ARG A 71 -7.12 2.59 11.47
CA ARG A 71 -7.77 1.56 12.28
C ARG A 71 -7.69 0.21 11.57
N GLU A 72 -7.88 -0.84 12.35
CA GLU A 72 -8.17 -2.18 11.87
C GLU A 72 -9.40 -2.17 10.93
N LEU A 73 -9.31 -2.95 9.84
CA LEU A 73 -10.44 -3.22 8.96
C LEU A 73 -11.41 -4.21 9.61
N THR A 74 -12.70 -3.96 9.41
CA THR A 74 -13.78 -4.81 9.94
C THR A 74 -14.37 -5.70 8.85
N GLY A 75 -15.17 -6.70 9.22
CA GLY A 75 -15.91 -7.51 8.23
C GLY A 75 -16.84 -6.69 7.33
N ALA A 76 -17.36 -5.54 7.80
CA ALA A 76 -18.13 -4.63 6.95
C ALA A 76 -17.23 -3.96 5.87
N ASP A 77 -15.98 -3.67 6.21
CA ASP A 77 -14.99 -3.15 5.27
C ASP A 77 -14.60 -4.24 4.25
N GLU A 78 -14.43 -5.48 4.68
CA GLU A 78 -14.18 -6.65 3.82
C GLU A 78 -15.29 -6.83 2.77
N GLU A 79 -16.56 -6.76 3.18
CA GLU A 79 -17.69 -6.81 2.23
C GLU A 79 -17.64 -5.66 1.21
N ALA A 80 -17.28 -4.46 1.65
CA ALA A 80 -17.16 -3.29 0.78
C ALA A 80 -16.00 -3.44 -0.21
N LEU A 81 -14.87 -3.96 0.25
CA LEU A 81 -13.67 -4.24 -0.55
C LEU A 81 -13.93 -5.31 -1.60
N THR A 82 -14.62 -6.38 -1.22
CA THR A 82 -15.06 -7.43 -2.15
C THR A 82 -15.90 -6.85 -3.29
N LYS A 83 -16.85 -5.95 -2.97
CA LYS A 83 -17.65 -5.25 -3.99
C LYS A 83 -16.78 -4.32 -4.85
N ALA A 84 -15.81 -3.64 -4.25
CA ALA A 84 -14.92 -2.71 -4.94
C ALA A 84 -14.01 -3.39 -5.97
N ARG A 85 -13.60 -4.65 -5.75
CA ARG A 85 -12.77 -5.43 -6.69
C ARG A 85 -13.34 -5.48 -8.10
N SER A 86 -14.66 -5.59 -8.23
CA SER A 86 -15.35 -5.59 -9.53
C SER A 86 -15.16 -4.29 -10.33
N GLY A 87 -14.80 -3.20 -9.66
CA GLY A 87 -14.50 -1.91 -10.29
C GLY A 87 -13.03 -1.68 -10.60
N GLY A 88 -12.19 -2.72 -10.52
CA GLY A 88 -10.76 -2.66 -10.79
C GLY A 88 -9.91 -2.22 -9.59
N ILE A 89 -8.59 -2.36 -9.75
CA ILE A 89 -7.61 -2.13 -8.68
C ILE A 89 -7.66 -0.70 -8.11
N GLY A 90 -7.93 0.31 -8.95
CA GLY A 90 -8.04 1.70 -8.49
C GLY A 90 -9.18 1.92 -7.52
N LYS A 91 -10.34 1.33 -7.80
CA LYS A 91 -11.49 1.39 -6.90
C LYS A 91 -11.20 0.64 -5.59
N PHE A 92 -10.57 -0.53 -5.69
CA PHE A 92 -10.16 -1.31 -4.52
C PHE A 92 -9.25 -0.51 -3.59
N VAL A 93 -8.16 0.06 -4.10
CA VAL A 93 -7.21 0.86 -3.31
C VAL A 93 -7.88 2.07 -2.66
N SER A 94 -8.71 2.81 -3.41
CA SER A 94 -9.40 3.98 -2.84
C SER A 94 -10.46 3.58 -1.80
N THR A 95 -11.15 2.43 -1.96
CA THR A 95 -12.05 1.89 -0.94
C THR A 95 -11.29 1.45 0.31
N LEU A 96 -10.13 0.81 0.15
CA LEU A 96 -9.27 0.37 1.24
C LEU A 96 -8.77 1.55 2.10
N LEU A 97 -8.26 2.59 1.45
CA LEU A 97 -7.82 3.81 2.14
C LEU A 97 -8.99 4.49 2.87
N GLN A 98 -10.17 4.56 2.26
CA GLN A 98 -11.36 5.15 2.88
C GLN A 98 -11.86 4.34 4.08
N ALA A 99 -11.75 3.01 4.01
CA ALA A 99 -12.13 2.13 5.10
C ALA A 99 -11.16 2.27 6.28
N GLY A 100 -9.86 2.08 6.04
CA GLY A 100 -8.85 1.98 7.11
C GLY A 100 -8.34 3.30 7.67
N THR A 101 -8.52 4.44 6.98
CA THR A 101 -8.01 5.74 7.46
C THR A 101 -9.06 6.47 8.30
N VAL A 102 -8.70 6.89 9.52
CA VAL A 102 -9.56 7.66 10.42
C VAL A 102 -9.38 9.15 10.18
N SER A 103 -8.14 9.64 10.25
CA SER A 103 -7.82 11.05 10.14
C SER A 103 -6.45 11.30 9.51
N VAL A 104 -6.30 12.49 8.92
CA VAL A 104 -5.04 13.02 8.38
C VAL A 104 -4.97 14.50 8.71
N ALA A 105 -3.84 14.95 9.25
CA ALA A 105 -3.60 16.33 9.66
C ALA A 105 -4.66 16.87 10.65
N GLY A 106 -5.20 15.99 11.50
CA GLY A 106 -6.30 16.26 12.43
C GLY A 106 -7.69 16.41 11.79
N MET A 107 -7.83 16.14 10.48
CA MET A 107 -9.10 16.18 9.77
C MET A 107 -9.60 14.77 9.47
N LYS A 108 -10.91 14.57 9.51
CA LYS A 108 -11.52 13.29 9.13
C LYS A 108 -11.11 12.92 7.69
N ALA A 109 -10.68 11.67 7.50
CA ALA A 109 -10.36 11.17 6.18
C ALA A 109 -11.62 11.17 5.30
N THR A 110 -11.55 11.88 4.17
CA THR A 110 -12.60 11.94 3.16
C THR A 110 -12.01 11.50 1.81
N PRO A 111 -12.82 11.03 0.85
CA PRO A 111 -12.33 10.68 -0.48
C PRO A 111 -11.54 11.83 -1.14
N ALA A 112 -12.03 13.06 -0.99
CA ALA A 112 -11.35 14.25 -1.50
C ALA A 112 -9.97 14.43 -0.87
N LEU A 113 -9.88 14.40 0.45
CA LEU A 113 -8.61 14.54 1.17
C LEU A 113 -7.63 13.43 0.78
N LEU A 114 -8.08 12.18 0.74
CA LEU A 114 -7.22 11.03 0.38
C LEU A 114 -6.73 11.11 -1.07
N SER A 115 -7.49 11.75 -1.96
CA SER A 115 -7.10 11.98 -3.36
C SER A 115 -6.03 13.08 -3.53
N GLU A 116 -5.83 13.92 -2.51
CA GLU A 116 -4.84 15.01 -2.52
C GLU A 116 -3.50 14.61 -1.89
N LEU A 117 -3.45 13.48 -1.17
CA LEU A 117 -2.21 12.98 -0.58
C LEU A 117 -1.21 12.56 -1.66
N LEU A 118 0.08 12.75 -1.39
CA LEU A 118 1.14 12.20 -2.23
C LEU A 118 1.00 10.67 -2.31
N LEU A 119 1.43 10.07 -3.42
CA LEU A 119 1.35 8.61 -3.52
C LEU A 119 2.10 7.90 -2.39
N GLY A 120 3.25 8.45 -1.96
CA GLY A 120 4.01 7.91 -0.85
C GLY A 120 3.28 7.93 0.50
N ASP A 121 2.46 8.96 0.71
CA ASP A 121 1.63 9.09 1.90
C ASP A 121 0.46 8.10 1.87
N ARG A 122 -0.09 7.83 0.67
CA ARG A 122 -1.10 6.78 0.45
C ARG A 122 -0.51 5.40 0.66
N ASP A 123 0.71 5.16 0.17
CA ASP A 123 1.41 3.89 0.37
C ASP A 123 1.73 3.67 1.85
N MET A 124 2.13 4.72 2.58
CA MET A 124 2.29 4.65 4.04
C MET A 124 0.97 4.32 4.74
N LEU A 125 -0.14 4.93 4.33
CA LEU A 125 -1.47 4.60 4.86
C LEU A 125 -1.80 3.13 4.63
N LEU A 126 -1.55 2.58 3.44
CA LEU A 126 -1.76 1.16 3.16
C LEU A 126 -0.92 0.26 4.08
N LEU A 127 0.34 0.61 4.28
CA LEU A 127 1.26 -0.12 5.16
C LEU A 127 0.76 -0.13 6.62
N GLU A 128 0.29 1.01 7.11
CA GLU A 128 -0.21 1.15 8.49
C GLU A 128 -1.59 0.51 8.68
N ILE A 129 -2.46 0.56 7.68
CA ILE A 129 -3.72 -0.20 7.68
C ILE A 129 -3.43 -1.70 7.73
N ARG A 130 -2.41 -2.16 6.99
CA ARG A 130 -1.95 -3.54 7.05
C ARG A 130 -1.48 -3.89 8.48
N ARG A 131 -0.61 -3.07 9.09
CA ARG A 131 -0.17 -3.26 10.48
C ARG A 131 -1.34 -3.36 11.45
N ALA A 132 -2.31 -2.47 11.34
CA ALA A 132 -3.49 -2.45 12.20
C ALA A 132 -4.43 -3.65 11.99
N THR A 133 -4.43 -4.26 10.80
CA THR A 133 -5.39 -5.33 10.45
C THR A 133 -4.83 -6.74 10.61
N TYR A 134 -3.60 -6.97 10.15
CA TYR A 134 -3.00 -8.31 10.11
C TYR A 134 -1.69 -8.40 10.91
N GLY A 135 -1.29 -7.32 11.58
CA GLY A 135 -0.03 -7.25 12.31
C GLY A 135 1.14 -6.90 11.40
N ASP A 136 2.35 -7.12 11.92
CA ASP A 136 3.59 -6.57 11.36
C ASP A 136 4.35 -7.49 10.41
N GLU A 137 3.91 -8.74 10.29
CA GLU A 137 4.61 -9.75 9.52
C GLU A 137 3.86 -10.03 8.22
N VAL A 138 4.61 -10.21 7.14
CA VAL A 138 4.12 -10.72 5.85
C VAL A 138 4.81 -12.05 5.60
N GLU A 139 3.99 -13.07 5.35
CA GLU A 139 4.45 -14.45 5.20
C GLU A 139 4.15 -14.97 3.79
N TRP A 140 5.08 -15.76 3.26
CA TRP A 140 4.91 -16.56 2.06
C TRP A 140 5.26 -18.01 2.38
N GLU A 141 4.27 -18.89 2.29
CA GLU A 141 4.47 -20.32 2.54
C GLU A 141 5.43 -20.98 1.54
N HIS A 142 5.36 -20.53 0.27
CA HIS A 142 6.08 -21.13 -0.86
C HIS A 142 6.78 -20.05 -1.69
N TYR A 143 7.81 -19.42 -1.14
CA TYR A 143 8.64 -18.47 -1.89
C TYR A 143 9.74 -19.21 -2.66
N SER A 144 9.82 -19.00 -3.99
CA SER A 144 10.86 -19.63 -4.82
C SER A 144 12.05 -18.71 -5.01
N CYS A 145 13.24 -19.17 -4.60
CA CYS A 145 14.48 -18.43 -4.82
C CYS A 145 14.75 -18.27 -6.33
N PRO A 146 14.88 -17.03 -6.85
CA PRO A 146 15.12 -16.81 -8.29
C PRO A 146 16.49 -17.31 -8.77
N TRP A 147 17.40 -17.64 -7.85
CA TRP A 147 18.77 -18.02 -8.19
C TRP A 147 19.02 -19.53 -8.21
N CYS A 148 18.39 -20.30 -7.33
CA CYS A 148 18.57 -21.76 -7.24
C CYS A 148 17.27 -22.55 -7.40
N GLY A 149 16.11 -21.88 -7.38
CA GLY A 149 14.79 -22.50 -7.54
C GLY A 149 14.27 -23.24 -6.31
N GLU A 150 14.98 -23.19 -5.18
CA GLU A 150 14.51 -23.77 -3.92
C GLU A 150 13.31 -23.00 -3.39
N GLU A 151 12.30 -23.74 -2.93
CA GLU A 151 11.12 -23.19 -2.26
C GLU A 151 11.30 -23.24 -0.75
N PHE A 152 10.94 -22.15 -0.07
CA PHE A 152 11.05 -22.03 1.38
C PHE A 152 9.99 -21.08 1.93
N HIS A 153 9.79 -21.15 3.26
CA HIS A 153 8.94 -20.23 4.00
C HIS A 153 9.68 -18.92 4.23
N LEU A 154 9.10 -17.80 3.81
CA LEU A 154 9.66 -16.47 4.00
C LEU A 154 8.74 -15.64 4.89
N THR A 155 9.29 -15.09 5.96
CA THR A 155 8.65 -14.06 6.79
C THR A 155 9.50 -12.80 6.73
N ILE A 156 8.88 -11.65 6.47
CA ILE A 156 9.49 -10.35 6.64
C ILE A 156 8.67 -9.53 7.63
N THR A 157 9.34 -8.64 8.35
CA THR A 157 8.66 -7.60 9.13
C THR A 157 8.47 -6.36 8.28
N LEU A 158 7.37 -5.63 8.46
CA LEU A 158 7.12 -4.40 7.71
C LEU A 158 8.12 -3.28 8.06
N ASP A 159 8.84 -3.40 9.18
CA ASP A 159 9.96 -2.53 9.56
C ASP A 159 11.17 -2.66 8.64
N GLU A 160 11.30 -3.76 7.90
CA GLU A 160 12.35 -3.95 6.90
C GLU A 160 12.10 -3.14 5.64
N ILE A 161 10.90 -2.58 5.45
CA ILE A 161 10.56 -1.75 4.29
C ILE A 161 11.11 -0.33 4.54
N PRO A 162 12.13 0.12 3.78
CA PRO A 162 12.70 1.44 4.00
C PRO A 162 11.67 2.52 3.69
N VAL A 163 11.60 3.59 4.49
CA VAL A 163 10.71 4.72 4.23
C VAL A 163 11.53 5.95 3.85
N ARG A 164 11.33 6.45 2.63
CA ARG A 164 11.90 7.73 2.19
C ARG A 164 10.98 8.86 2.65
N ARG A 165 11.54 9.85 3.35
CA ARG A 165 10.80 11.03 3.82
C ARG A 165 11.12 12.26 2.99
N LEU A 166 10.15 13.15 2.90
CA LEU A 166 10.34 14.45 2.27
C LEU A 166 10.79 15.45 3.34
N ASP A 167 12.07 15.80 3.33
CA ASP A 167 12.66 16.69 4.36
C ASP A 167 12.09 18.11 4.33
N ASP A 168 11.55 18.54 3.19
CA ASP A 168 11.02 19.89 2.98
C ASP A 168 9.75 19.82 2.09
N PRO A 169 8.57 20.23 2.59
CA PRO A 169 7.33 20.22 1.81
C PRO A 169 7.41 20.99 0.49
N SER A 170 8.28 22.00 0.37
CA SER A 170 8.45 22.76 -0.87
C SER A 170 9.03 21.92 -2.02
N LYS A 171 9.74 20.82 -1.71
CA LYS A 171 10.30 19.88 -2.69
C LYS A 171 9.23 19.02 -3.39
N ARG A 172 7.95 19.20 -3.07
CA ARG A 172 6.83 18.62 -3.83
C ARG A 172 6.77 19.12 -5.26
N VAL A 173 7.30 20.32 -5.50
CA VAL A 173 7.48 20.90 -6.83
C VAL A 173 8.97 21.13 -7.03
N PHE A 174 9.51 20.63 -8.13
CA PHE A 174 10.94 20.71 -8.41
C PHE A 174 11.21 20.96 -9.89
N GLU A 175 12.37 21.52 -10.16
CA GLU A 175 12.87 21.76 -11.51
C GLU A 175 13.57 20.50 -12.04
N VAL A 176 13.31 20.17 -13.31
CA VAL A 176 13.99 19.11 -14.05
C VAL A 176 14.66 19.74 -15.27
N GLU A 177 15.99 19.60 -15.36
CA GLU A 177 16.73 20.02 -16.55
C GLU A 177 16.40 19.11 -17.74
N LEU A 178 16.03 19.71 -18.86
CA LEU A 178 15.72 19.02 -20.11
C LEU A 178 16.79 19.29 -21.16
N ARG A 179 16.75 18.55 -22.26
CA ARG A 179 17.65 18.80 -23.38
C ARG A 179 17.46 20.19 -23.98
N ARG A 180 18.54 20.68 -24.61
CA ARG A 180 18.59 21.97 -25.32
C ARG A 180 18.38 23.19 -24.41
N GLY A 181 18.74 23.07 -23.13
CA GLY A 181 18.67 24.19 -22.17
C GLY A 181 17.26 24.51 -21.69
N ARG A 182 16.28 23.64 -21.97
CA ARG A 182 14.92 23.77 -21.45
C ARG A 182 14.84 23.23 -20.02
N LYS A 183 13.83 23.64 -19.28
CA LYS A 183 13.56 23.18 -17.91
C LYS A 183 12.07 22.89 -17.75
N ALA A 184 11.71 21.89 -16.95
CA ALA A 184 10.33 21.63 -16.57
C ALA A 184 10.15 21.81 -15.07
N PHE A 185 9.09 22.50 -14.66
CA PHE A 185 8.61 22.48 -13.28
C PHE A 185 7.60 21.35 -13.13
N VAL A 186 7.91 20.42 -12.25
CA VAL A 186 7.19 19.16 -12.09
C VAL A 186 6.76 19.04 -10.64
N ARG A 187 5.52 18.57 -10.42
CA ARG A 187 5.06 18.19 -9.09
C ARG A 187 5.10 16.68 -8.90
N LEU A 188 5.24 16.25 -7.65
CA LEU A 188 5.00 14.86 -7.27
C LEU A 188 3.53 14.47 -7.51
N PRO A 189 3.26 13.22 -7.93
CA PRO A 189 1.92 12.71 -8.10
C PRO A 189 1.17 12.58 -6.76
N VAL A 190 -0.14 12.80 -6.82
CA VAL A 190 -1.08 12.67 -5.71
C VAL A 190 -2.13 11.58 -6.01
N GLY A 191 -2.95 11.23 -5.03
CA GLY A 191 -3.95 10.16 -5.14
C GLY A 191 -4.84 10.24 -6.38
N SER A 192 -5.29 11.44 -6.75
CA SER A 192 -6.11 11.64 -7.95
C SER A 192 -5.36 11.33 -9.26
N ASP A 193 -4.02 11.42 -9.28
CA ASP A 193 -3.20 10.98 -10.41
C ASP A 193 -3.10 9.46 -10.47
N GLN A 194 -2.92 8.79 -9.33
CA GLN A 194 -2.95 7.32 -9.24
C GLN A 194 -4.32 6.79 -9.65
N GLU A 195 -5.42 7.38 -9.18
CA GLU A 195 -6.77 7.00 -9.58
C GLU A 195 -6.98 7.12 -11.10
N ALA A 196 -6.49 8.20 -11.71
CA ALA A 196 -6.55 8.38 -13.16
C ALA A 196 -5.72 7.33 -13.91
N LEU A 197 -4.54 6.97 -13.42
CA LEU A 197 -3.70 5.92 -14.01
C LEU A 197 -4.33 4.54 -13.87
N LEU A 198 -4.80 4.18 -12.67
CA LEU A 198 -5.42 2.88 -12.41
C LEU A 198 -6.72 2.69 -13.19
N ALA A 199 -7.46 3.77 -13.48
CA ALA A 199 -8.66 3.73 -14.33
C ALA A 199 -8.37 3.41 -15.81
N VAL A 200 -7.10 3.48 -16.24
CA VAL A 200 -6.69 3.17 -17.62
C VAL A 200 -5.71 1.99 -17.70
N ALA A 201 -5.24 1.46 -16.57
CA ALA A 201 -4.14 0.50 -16.49
C ALA A 201 -4.34 -0.76 -17.35
N GLU A 202 -5.57 -1.28 -17.44
CA GLU A 202 -5.87 -2.51 -18.20
C GLU A 202 -5.99 -2.29 -19.72
N ARG A 203 -6.16 -1.03 -20.17
CA ARG A 203 -6.48 -0.70 -21.56
C ARG A 203 -5.46 0.20 -22.25
N ALA A 204 -4.63 0.89 -21.48
CA ALA A 204 -3.63 1.82 -21.98
C ALA A 204 -2.26 1.16 -21.94
N THR A 205 -1.49 1.32 -23.02
CA THR A 205 -0.08 0.95 -23.07
C THR A 205 0.75 1.76 -22.08
N ASP A 206 1.92 1.26 -21.67
CA ASP A 206 2.85 1.97 -20.79
C ASP A 206 3.17 3.39 -21.30
N SER A 207 3.26 3.55 -22.63
CA SER A 207 3.51 4.86 -23.25
C SER A 207 2.35 5.84 -23.07
N GLU A 208 1.11 5.35 -23.12
CA GLU A 208 -0.11 6.14 -22.88
C GLU A 208 -0.26 6.46 -21.39
N GLN A 209 0.03 5.51 -20.50
CA GLN A 209 0.06 5.74 -19.05
C GLN A 209 1.11 6.80 -18.67
N ASN A 210 2.32 6.70 -19.24
CA ASN A 210 3.36 7.70 -19.08
C ASN A 210 2.93 9.07 -19.62
N THR A 211 2.18 9.12 -20.72
CA THR A 211 1.63 10.37 -21.25
C THR A 211 0.63 10.98 -20.27
N LEU A 212 -0.25 10.17 -19.70
CA LEU A 212 -1.23 10.61 -18.71
C LEU A 212 -0.52 11.16 -17.46
N LEU A 213 0.43 10.42 -16.89
CA LEU A 213 1.19 10.86 -15.72
C LEU A 213 1.92 12.19 -15.96
N LEU A 214 2.68 12.28 -17.07
CA LEU A 214 3.42 13.49 -17.42
C LEU A 214 2.49 14.68 -17.64
N SER A 215 1.37 14.49 -18.35
CA SER A 215 0.40 15.58 -18.57
C SER A 215 -0.18 16.14 -17.27
N ARG A 216 -0.25 15.32 -16.22
CA ARG A 216 -0.81 15.71 -14.92
C ARG A 216 0.24 16.31 -13.98
N CYS A 217 1.50 15.90 -14.11
CA CYS A 217 2.57 16.27 -13.19
C CYS A 217 3.44 17.44 -13.68
N ILE A 218 3.53 17.70 -14.98
CA ILE A 218 4.27 18.85 -15.51
C ILE A 218 3.40 20.11 -15.36
N ILE A 219 3.87 21.07 -14.57
CA ILE A 219 3.17 22.33 -14.33
C ILE A 219 3.44 23.31 -15.47
N SER A 220 4.73 23.56 -15.73
CA SER A 220 5.20 24.49 -16.74
C SER A 220 6.55 24.06 -17.31
N VAL A 221 6.89 24.62 -18.46
CA VAL A 221 8.19 24.44 -19.12
C VAL A 221 8.77 25.79 -19.48
N VAL A 222 10.06 25.96 -19.19
CA VAL A 222 10.86 27.11 -19.57
C VAL A 222 11.69 26.73 -20.79
N GLU A 223 11.53 27.48 -21.86
CA GLU A 223 12.28 27.33 -23.11
C GLU A 223 13.68 27.94 -23.00
N ALA A 224 14.54 27.63 -23.97
CA ALA A 224 15.93 28.09 -23.97
C ALA A 224 16.08 29.62 -24.04
N ASP A 225 15.05 30.32 -24.53
CA ASP A 225 14.98 31.79 -24.57
C ASP A 225 14.46 32.41 -23.26
N GLY A 226 14.13 31.57 -22.26
CA GLY A 226 13.61 31.97 -20.97
C GLY A 226 12.09 32.14 -20.92
N SER A 227 11.37 31.93 -22.02
CA SER A 227 9.91 31.97 -22.01
C SER A 227 9.32 30.78 -21.24
N GLU A 228 8.31 31.02 -20.41
CA GLU A 228 7.64 29.99 -19.61
C GLU A 228 6.21 29.73 -20.10
N HIS A 229 5.88 28.46 -20.27
CA HIS A 229 4.56 28.00 -20.71
C HIS A 229 3.95 27.07 -19.68
N ALA A 230 2.76 27.40 -19.16
CA ALA A 230 1.97 26.48 -18.37
C ALA A 230 1.41 25.36 -19.27
N VAL A 231 1.65 24.11 -18.90
CA VAL A 231 1.30 22.91 -19.69
C VAL A 231 0.56 21.85 -18.87
N SER A 232 0.23 22.17 -17.61
CA SER A 232 -0.54 21.30 -16.72
C SER A 232 -1.85 20.86 -17.35
N GLY A 233 -2.09 19.56 -17.35
CA GLY A 233 -3.28 18.93 -17.90
C GLY A 233 -3.31 18.86 -19.43
N ASN A 234 -2.17 19.04 -20.13
CA ASN A 234 -2.10 18.99 -21.60
C ASN A 234 -1.46 17.68 -22.11
N PRO A 235 -2.24 16.69 -22.59
CA PRO A 235 -1.71 15.45 -23.11
C PRO A 235 -0.93 15.62 -24.42
N ASP A 236 -1.31 16.57 -25.28
CA ASP A 236 -0.62 16.80 -26.55
C ASP A 236 0.80 17.33 -26.31
N PHE A 237 0.96 18.16 -25.28
CA PHE A 237 2.29 18.58 -24.83
C PHE A 237 3.12 17.38 -24.38
N ALA A 238 2.58 16.54 -23.48
CA ALA A 238 3.27 15.35 -22.98
C ALA A 238 3.67 14.37 -24.10
N ARG A 239 2.86 14.24 -25.17
CA ARG A 239 3.19 13.44 -26.35
C ARG A 239 4.25 14.07 -27.25
N SER A 240 4.34 15.40 -27.27
CA SER A 240 5.32 16.13 -28.10
C SER A 240 6.74 16.14 -27.50
N LEU A 241 6.88 15.80 -26.20
CA LEU A 241 8.18 15.64 -25.56
C LEU A 241 9.01 14.52 -26.20
N GLY A 242 10.30 14.77 -26.39
CA GLY A 242 11.24 13.75 -26.83
C GLY A 242 11.38 12.61 -25.81
N ILE A 243 11.62 11.39 -26.28
CA ILE A 243 11.71 10.18 -25.43
C ILE A 243 12.69 10.36 -24.26
N ALA A 244 13.82 11.00 -24.50
CA ALA A 244 14.81 11.24 -23.46
C ALA A 244 14.31 12.21 -22.37
N ASP A 245 13.68 13.33 -22.76
CA ASP A 245 13.12 14.29 -21.81
C ASP A 245 11.99 13.65 -21.00
N ARG A 246 11.13 12.84 -21.65
CA ARG A 246 10.09 12.05 -20.97
C ARG A 246 10.70 11.14 -19.90
N LYS A 247 11.74 10.39 -20.27
CA LYS A 247 12.45 9.48 -19.35
C LYS A 247 13.07 10.25 -18.17
N THR A 248 13.75 11.36 -18.44
CA THR A 248 14.37 12.20 -17.40
C THR A 248 13.33 12.73 -16.40
N ILE A 249 12.16 13.16 -16.86
CA ILE A 249 11.09 13.62 -15.96
C ILE A 249 10.53 12.46 -15.12
N LEU A 250 10.28 11.30 -15.72
CA LEU A 250 9.76 10.13 -15.00
C LEU A 250 10.74 9.64 -13.92
N GLU A 251 12.03 9.54 -14.26
CA GLU A 251 13.09 9.19 -13.30
C GLU A 251 13.20 10.22 -12.17
N ALA A 252 13.03 11.52 -12.48
CA ALA A 252 13.03 12.57 -11.48
C ALA A 252 11.81 12.47 -10.53
N ILE A 253 10.63 12.14 -11.04
CA ILE A 253 9.44 11.87 -10.21
C ILE A 253 9.71 10.69 -9.27
N GLU A 254 10.14 9.55 -9.80
CA GLU A 254 10.43 8.34 -9.02
C GLU A 254 11.47 8.58 -7.92
N LYS A 255 12.57 9.28 -8.26
CA LYS A 255 13.64 9.58 -7.32
C LYS A 255 13.21 10.51 -6.18
N ASN A 256 12.30 11.46 -6.44
CA ASN A 256 11.86 12.42 -5.43
C ASN A 256 10.60 11.97 -4.68
N GLN A 257 9.95 10.88 -5.10
CA GLN A 257 8.77 10.35 -4.46
C GLN A 257 9.10 9.88 -3.02
N PRO A 258 8.48 10.44 -1.96
CA PRO A 258 8.57 9.89 -0.62
C PRO A 258 7.71 8.63 -0.51
N GLY A 259 7.78 7.91 0.61
CA GLY A 259 6.96 6.73 0.89
C GLY A 259 7.77 5.48 1.22
N PRO A 260 7.09 4.39 1.59
CA PRO A 260 7.69 3.06 1.67
C PRO A 260 8.33 2.63 0.34
N GLN A 261 9.54 2.08 0.39
CA GLN A 261 10.32 1.64 -0.76
C GLN A 261 10.15 0.13 -0.94
N TYR A 262 9.00 -0.29 -1.48
CA TYR A 262 8.64 -1.70 -1.62
C TYR A 262 9.57 -2.54 -2.51
N ASN A 263 10.39 -1.89 -3.35
CA ASN A 263 11.35 -2.54 -4.25
C ASN A 263 12.76 -2.63 -3.65
N ASP A 264 12.99 -2.05 -2.48
CA ASP A 264 14.31 -1.98 -1.83
C ASP A 264 14.47 -3.04 -0.73
N VAL A 265 13.49 -3.95 -0.58
CA VAL A 265 13.55 -5.04 0.39
C VAL A 265 14.39 -6.18 -0.17
N LYS A 266 15.34 -6.66 0.63
CA LYS A 266 16.25 -7.73 0.25
C LYS A 266 16.56 -8.62 1.42
N PHE A 267 16.76 -9.89 1.14
CA PHE A 267 17.20 -10.87 2.12
C PHE A 267 18.29 -11.77 1.51
N THR A 268 19.07 -12.43 2.36
CA THR A 268 20.04 -13.43 1.92
C THR A 268 19.38 -14.81 1.99
N HIS A 269 19.40 -15.57 0.90
CA HIS A 269 18.88 -16.94 0.91
C HIS A 269 19.93 -17.90 1.49
N ASP A 270 19.60 -18.53 2.62
CA ASP A 270 20.54 -19.34 3.41
C ASP A 270 21.21 -20.46 2.61
N SER A 271 20.46 -21.18 1.77
CA SER A 271 21.01 -22.33 1.03
C SER A 271 21.99 -21.95 -0.08
N CYS A 272 21.79 -20.82 -0.76
CA CYS A 272 22.65 -20.42 -1.88
C CYS A 272 23.53 -19.19 -1.61
N GLY A 273 23.35 -18.53 -0.46
CA GLY A 273 24.12 -17.37 0.01
C GLY A 273 23.97 -16.12 -0.85
N LYS A 274 23.00 -16.07 -1.76
CA LYS A 274 22.76 -14.93 -2.66
C LYS A 274 21.72 -13.98 -2.08
N GLU A 275 21.93 -12.70 -2.32
CA GLU A 275 20.95 -11.65 -2.04
C GLU A 275 19.78 -11.77 -3.04
N VAL A 276 18.57 -11.85 -2.50
CA VAL A 276 17.32 -11.95 -3.27
C VAL A 276 16.54 -10.65 -3.08
N PRO A 277 16.23 -9.92 -4.17
CA PRO A 277 15.32 -8.79 -4.11
C PRO A 277 13.89 -9.29 -3.93
N LEU A 278 13.16 -8.69 -3.00
CA LEU A 278 11.76 -8.96 -2.77
C LEU A 278 10.93 -7.75 -3.25
N PHE A 279 9.95 -8.02 -4.10
CA PHE A 279 9.01 -7.01 -4.59
C PHE A 279 7.70 -7.18 -3.84
N ILE A 280 7.34 -6.20 -3.01
CA ILE A 280 6.10 -6.22 -2.23
C ILE A 280 5.06 -5.39 -2.95
N SER A 281 3.93 -5.99 -3.30
CA SER A 281 2.78 -5.29 -3.85
C SER A 281 1.71 -5.07 -2.78
N ALA A 282 0.74 -4.18 -3.05
CA ALA A 282 -0.45 -4.06 -2.20
C ALA A 282 -1.25 -5.39 -2.10
N GLY A 283 -1.16 -6.27 -3.12
CA GLY A 283 -1.76 -7.60 -3.08
C GLY A 283 -1.07 -8.52 -2.07
N ASP A 284 0.25 -8.40 -1.91
CA ASP A 284 1.03 -9.14 -0.92
C ASP A 284 0.76 -8.65 0.50
N LEU A 285 0.49 -7.35 0.67
CA LEU A 285 0.12 -6.79 1.97
C LEU A 285 -1.26 -7.30 2.40
N PHE A 286 -2.24 -7.38 1.49
CA PHE A 286 -3.61 -7.72 1.84
C PHE A 286 -4.02 -9.10 1.30
N GLN A 287 -3.19 -10.12 1.56
CA GLN A 287 -3.49 -11.50 1.17
C GLN A 287 -4.84 -11.95 1.75
N GLY A 288 -5.68 -12.54 0.91
CA GLY A 288 -7.00 -13.06 1.31
C GLY A 288 -8.16 -12.08 1.21
N LEU A 289 -7.89 -10.77 1.05
CA LEU A 289 -8.93 -9.80 0.65
C LEU A 289 -9.18 -9.85 -0.84
#